data_AF-A9M4P4-F1
#
_entry.id   AF-A9M4P4-F1
#
_cell.length_a   1.000
_cell.length_b   1.000
_cell.length_c   1.000
_cell.angle_alpha   90.00
_cell.angle_beta   90.00
_cell.angle_gamma   90.00
#
_symmetry.space_group_name_H-M   'P 1'
#
loop_
_entity.id
_entity.type
_entity.pdbx_description
1 polymer ?
#
loop_
_entity_poly.entity_id
_entity_poly.type
_entity_poly.pdbx_seq_one_letter_code
_entity_poly.pdbx_strand_id
1 'polypeptide(L)'
;MNTNDWVCIDADEDDYVIERFEVRVKGKKPLVLNSPSFSKLVFVTQQYLNLSLNQAKELIRTTVLDSPEPFTVEEYSRLLAYLEQG
;
A
#
# COMPACT_ATOMS: atom_id res chain seq x y z
N MET A 1 -14.29 33.37 3.48
CA MET A 1 -13.37 32.52 2.71
C MET A 1 -12.74 31.56 3.70
N ASN A 2 -13.21 30.32 3.70
CA ASN A 2 -12.70 29.27 4.56
C ASN A 2 -11.98 28.28 3.65
N THR A 3 -10.71 28.56 3.37
CA THR A 3 -9.81 27.75 2.54
C THR A 3 -9.34 26.56 3.37
N ASN A 4 -10.24 25.59 3.56
CA ASN A 4 -9.82 24.23 3.86
C ASN A 4 -9.32 23.62 2.53
N ASP A 5 -8.16 24.06 2.06
CA ASP A 5 -7.56 23.71 0.75
C ASP A 5 -7.00 22.28 0.70
N TRP A 6 -7.36 21.43 1.66
CA TRP A 6 -6.90 20.04 1.75
C TRP A 6 -8.05 19.13 2.20
N VAL A 7 -9.23 19.33 1.63
CA VAL A 7 -10.22 18.26 1.62
C VAL A 7 -9.77 17.31 0.51
N CYS A 8 -9.15 16.17 0.88
CA CYS A 8 -8.96 15.05 -0.05
C CYS A 8 -10.35 14.55 -0.44
N ILE A 9 -10.90 15.17 -1.48
CA ILE A 9 -12.14 14.79 -2.13
C ILE A 9 -11.82 13.48 -2.83
N ASP A 10 -12.19 12.35 -2.21
CA ASP A 10 -12.05 10.98 -2.71
C ASP A 10 -10.92 10.81 -3.72
N ALA A 11 -9.69 10.66 -3.20
CA ALA A 11 -8.46 10.50 -3.97
C ALA A 11 -8.67 9.53 -5.13
N ASP A 12 -8.86 10.08 -6.33
CA ASP A 12 -8.80 9.31 -7.55
C ASP A 12 -7.46 8.57 -7.51
N GLU A 13 -7.51 7.28 -7.78
CA GLU A 13 -6.37 6.34 -7.70
C GLU A 13 -5.16 6.77 -8.57
N ASP A 14 -5.28 7.87 -9.31
CA ASP A 14 -4.33 8.45 -10.25
C ASP A 14 -3.42 9.56 -9.68
N ASP A 15 -3.64 10.04 -8.45
CA ASP A 15 -2.84 11.14 -7.88
C ASP A 15 -1.47 10.71 -7.29
N TYR A 16 -1.18 9.41 -7.25
CA TYR A 16 0.04 8.87 -6.65
C TYR A 16 1.12 8.54 -7.69
N VAL A 17 2.28 9.19 -7.57
CA VAL A 17 3.48 8.85 -8.34
C VAL A 17 4.34 7.88 -7.53
N ILE A 18 4.24 6.58 -7.83
CA ILE A 18 5.03 5.53 -7.17
C ILE A 18 6.24 5.22 -8.05
N GLU A 19 7.45 5.61 -7.64
CA GLU A 19 8.66 5.33 -8.43
C GLU A 19 9.04 3.85 -8.43
N ARG A 20 8.91 3.19 -7.28
CA ARG A 20 9.27 1.79 -7.11
C ARG A 20 8.45 1.15 -6.00
N PHE A 21 7.93 -0.04 -6.26
CA PHE A 21 7.28 -0.89 -5.28
C PHE A 21 7.96 -2.26 -5.26
N GLU A 22 8.27 -2.74 -4.06
CA GLU A 22 8.96 -4.02 -3.87
C GLU A 22 8.36 -4.82 -2.72
N VAL A 23 8.00 -6.07 -3.01
CA VAL A 23 7.47 -7.01 -2.01
C VAL A 23 8.35 -8.26 -1.98
N ARG A 24 8.85 -8.58 -0.80
CA ARG A 24 9.68 -9.76 -0.55
C ARG A 24 8.91 -10.72 0.36
N VAL A 25 8.73 -11.95 -0.13
CA VAL A 25 8.13 -13.04 0.65
C VAL A 25 9.11 -14.18 0.66
N LYS A 26 9.40 -14.74 1.85
CA LYS A 26 10.33 -15.85 2.00
C LYS A 26 9.90 -17.02 1.11
N GLY A 27 10.84 -17.54 0.31
CA GLY A 27 10.57 -18.65 -0.61
C GLY A 27 9.89 -18.26 -1.94
N LYS A 28 9.66 -16.96 -2.19
CA LYS A 28 9.20 -16.45 -3.49
C LYS A 28 10.23 -15.49 -4.08
N LYS A 29 10.30 -15.44 -5.41
CA LYS A 29 11.07 -14.42 -6.13
C LYS A 29 10.47 -13.04 -5.81
N PRO A 30 11.27 -12.02 -5.43
CA PRO A 30 10.77 -10.69 -5.12
C PRO A 30 9.90 -10.12 -6.24
N LEU A 31 8.76 -9.53 -5.87
CA LEU A 31 7.96 -8.72 -6.77
C LEU A 31 8.55 -7.31 -6.79
N VAL A 32 8.97 -6.85 -7.96
CA VAL A 32 9.52 -5.50 -8.15
C VAL A 32 8.76 -4.83 -9.29
N LEU A 33 8.18 -3.67 -9.02
CA LEU A 33 7.50 -2.83 -10.00
C LEU A 33 8.17 -1.45 -10.00
N ASN A 34 8.56 -0.97 -11.17
CA ASN A 34 9.07 0.40 -11.34
C ASN A 34 7.99 1.23 -12.04
N SER A 35 7.74 2.42 -11.52
CA SER A 35 6.73 3.36 -12.00
C SER A 35 5.35 2.74 -12.27
N PRO A 36 4.80 1.88 -11.38
CA PRO A 36 3.48 1.30 -11.64
C PRO A 36 2.38 2.36 -11.52
N SER A 37 1.37 2.27 -12.39
CA SER A 37 0.08 2.89 -12.09
C SER A 37 -0.57 2.18 -10.90
N PHE A 38 -1.44 2.86 -10.17
CA PHE A 38 -2.11 2.27 -9.02
C PHE A 38 -2.90 1.01 -9.38
N SER A 39 -3.64 1.01 -10.50
CA SER A 39 -4.37 -0.19 -10.94
C SER A 39 -3.44 -1.38 -11.22
N LYS A 40 -2.25 -1.13 -11.80
CA LYS A 40 -1.24 -2.18 -12.02
C LYS A 40 -0.65 -2.65 -10.70
N LEU A 41 -0.36 -1.74 -9.78
CA LEU A 41 0.13 -2.04 -8.45
C LEU A 41 -0.83 -2.97 -7.69
N VAL A 42 -2.12 -2.59 -7.63
CA VAL A 42 -3.17 -3.37 -6.98
C VAL A 42 -3.31 -4.74 -7.63
N PHE A 43 -3.45 -4.80 -8.95
CA PHE A 43 -3.67 -6.05 -9.67
C PHE A 43 -2.51 -7.04 -9.48
N VAL A 44 -1.27 -6.57 -9.64
CA VAL A 44 -0.10 -7.45 -9.52
C VAL A 44 0.12 -7.89 -8.06
N THR A 45 -0.12 -7.00 -7.10
CA THR A 45 -0.03 -7.33 -5.66
C THR A 45 -1.08 -8.38 -5.27
N GLN A 46 -2.32 -8.23 -5.77
CA GLN A 46 -3.40 -9.19 -5.58
C GLN A 46 -2.99 -10.59 -6.03
N GLN A 47 -2.46 -10.73 -7.25
CA GLN A 47 -2.03 -12.01 -7.81
C GLN A 47 -0.82 -12.60 -7.08
N TYR A 48 0.16 -11.76 -6.72
CA TYR A 48 1.41 -12.22 -6.10
C TYR A 48 1.21 -12.72 -4.66
N LEU A 49 0.36 -12.04 -3.89
CA LEU A 49 0.04 -12.37 -2.49
C LEU A 49 -1.20 -13.25 -2.34
N ASN A 50 -1.92 -13.53 -3.44
CA ASN A 50 -3.18 -14.27 -3.43
C ASN A 50 -4.23 -13.64 -2.48
N LEU A 51 -4.42 -12.33 -2.62
CA LEU A 51 -5.37 -11.54 -1.83
C LEU A 51 -6.67 -11.27 -2.61
N SER A 52 -7.73 -10.91 -1.91
CA SER A 52 -8.88 -10.24 -2.54
C SER A 52 -8.52 -8.82 -2.96
N LEU A 53 -9.31 -8.23 -3.87
CA LEU A 53 -9.14 -6.85 -4.32
C LEU A 53 -9.14 -5.87 -3.14
N ASN A 54 -10.09 -6.02 -2.21
CA ASN A 54 -10.21 -5.14 -1.05
C ASN A 54 -8.99 -5.24 -0.13
N GLN A 55 -8.52 -6.46 0.16
CA GLN A 55 -7.31 -6.68 0.95
C GLN A 55 -6.06 -6.10 0.28
N ALA A 56 -5.92 -6.21 -1.04
CA ALA A 56 -4.81 -5.61 -1.76
C ALA A 56 -4.84 -4.07 -1.70
N LYS A 57 -6.03 -3.47 -1.87
CA LYS A 57 -6.20 -2.00 -1.75
C LYS A 57 -5.90 -1.51 -0.34
N GLU A 58 -6.39 -2.19 0.68
CA GLU A 58 -6.15 -1.85 2.09
C GLU A 58 -4.66 -1.98 2.46
N LEU A 59 -3.99 -3.06 2.02
CA LEU A 59 -2.56 -3.23 2.20
C LEU A 59 -1.77 -2.07 1.57
N ILE A 60 -2.06 -1.74 0.31
CA ILE A 60 -1.35 -0.66 -0.40
C ILE A 60 -1.62 0.69 0.27
N ARG A 61 -2.87 0.96 0.67
CA ARG A 61 -3.21 2.19 1.40
C ARG A 61 -2.43 2.31 2.70
N THR A 62 -2.51 1.29 3.57
CA THR A 62 -1.86 1.32 4.89
C THR A 62 -0.34 1.32 4.86
N THR A 63 0.28 0.65 3.88
CA THR A 63 1.74 0.47 3.84
C THR A 63 2.46 1.43 2.89
N VAL A 64 1.76 2.02 1.93
CA VAL A 64 2.37 2.87 0.88
C VAL A 64 1.80 4.29 0.89
N LEU A 65 0.47 4.45 1.00
CA LEU A 65 -0.18 5.75 0.75
C LEU A 65 -0.44 6.56 2.03
N ASP A 66 -0.96 5.91 3.07
CA ASP A 66 -1.35 6.54 4.34
C ASP A 66 -0.21 6.54 5.36
N SER A 67 0.98 6.11 4.94
CA SER A 67 2.14 5.98 5.79
C SER A 67 3.03 7.23 5.62
N PRO A 68 3.14 8.11 6.65
CA PRO A 68 3.94 9.34 6.56
C PRO A 68 5.43 9.05 6.36
N GLU A 69 5.87 7.85 6.74
CA GLU A 69 7.06 7.15 6.25
C GLU A 69 6.66 5.69 6.03
N PRO A 70 6.74 5.11 4.81
CA PRO A 70 6.25 3.77 4.53
C PRO A 70 6.90 2.75 5.48
N PHE A 71 6.09 2.17 6.35
CA PHE A 71 6.55 1.20 7.34
C PHE A 71 7.32 0.08 6.65
N THR A 72 8.48 -0.23 7.21
CA THR A 72 9.16 -1.48 6.90
C THR A 72 8.26 -2.65 7.32
N VAL A 73 8.41 -3.79 6.66
CA VAL A 73 7.63 -5.01 6.97
C VAL A 73 7.72 -5.40 8.45
N GLU A 74 8.84 -5.09 9.11
CA GLU A 74 9.03 -5.29 10.55
C GLU A 74 8.15 -4.38 11.41
N GLU A 75 7.99 -3.12 11.03
CA GLU A 75 7.14 -2.17 11.76
C GLU A 75 5.66 -2.49 11.59
N TYR A 76 5.25 -2.87 10.38
CA TYR A 76 3.88 -3.32 10.12
C TYR A 76 3.54 -4.61 10.89
N SER A 77 4.48 -5.56 10.96
CA SER A 77 4.29 -6.80 11.73
C SER A 77 4.15 -6.55 13.23
N ARG A 78 4.89 -5.57 13.77
CA ARG A 78 4.77 -5.16 15.19
C ARG A 78 3.43 -4.48 15.48
N LEU A 79 2.94 -3.66 14.56
CA LEU A 79 1.64 -3.00 14.70
C LEU A 79 0.49 -4.03 14.74
N LEU A 80 0.49 -5.01 13.83
CA LEU A 80 -0.50 -6.09 13.83
C LEU A 80 -0.47 -6.91 15.12
N ALA A 81 0.72 -7.30 15.58
CA ALA A 81 0.88 -8.03 16.83
C ALA A 81 0.39 -7.26 18.07
N TYR A 82 0.49 -5.94 18.07
CA TYR A 82 -0.02 -5.08 19.13
C TYR A 82 -1.56 -4.99 19.11
N LEU A 83 -2.15 -4.87 17.92
CA LEU A 83 -3.60 -4.77 17.75
C LEU A 83 -4.34 -6.09 18.03
N GLU A 84 -3.70 -7.24 17.81
CA GLU A 84 -4.27 -8.57 18.10
C GLU A 84 -4.21 -8.96 19.60
N GLN A 85 -3.49 -8.20 20.42
CA GLN A 85 -3.39 -8.43 21.88
C GLN A 85 -4.39 -7.60 22.70
N GLY A 86 -5.27 -6.84 22.03
CA GLY A 86 -6.33 -6.02 22.64
C GLY A 86 -7.69 -6.70 22.67
#